data_AF-A0A8T4J2X4-F1
#
_entry.id   AF-A0A8T4J2X4-F1
#
_cell.length_a   1.000
_cell.length_b   1.000
_cell.length_c   1.000
_cell.angle_alpha   90.00
_cell.angle_beta   90.00
_cell.angle_gamma   90.00
#
_symmetry.space_group_name_H-M   'P 1'
#
loop_
_entity.id
_entity.type
_entity.pdbx_description
1 polymer ?
#
loop_
_entity_poly.entity_id
_entity_poly.type
_entity_poly.pdbx_seq_one_letter_code
_entity_poly.pdbx_strand_id
1 'polypeptide(L)'
;RTAVEAGSRFLVSPGWTDTLLEAMRGSGVPFLPGVSTTSEVVALLERGVTEMKFFPAEAAGGTAYLKSLSSPLPRARFCPTGGVDAAKAAEYLRLPNVGCVGGTWMLPAEALDTKDWDRVQRLA
;
A
#
# COMPACT_ATOMS: atom_id res chain seq x y z
N ARG A 1 -18.85 -2.23 -1.29
CA ARG A 1 -20.17 -1.90 -0.68
C ARG A 1 -20.14 -2.11 0.82
N THR A 2 -20.09 -3.36 1.33
CA THR A 2 -20.04 -3.67 2.78
C THR A 2 -19.05 -2.83 3.59
N ALA A 3 -17.80 -2.69 3.13
CA ALA A 3 -16.80 -1.87 3.84
C ALA A 3 -17.21 -0.39 3.99
N VAL A 4 -17.77 0.20 2.92
CA VAL A 4 -18.21 1.60 2.92
C VAL A 4 -19.47 1.78 3.75
N GLU A 5 -20.41 0.84 3.66
CA GLU A 5 -21.62 0.81 4.50
C GLU A 5 -21.28 0.70 5.99
N ALA A 6 -20.19 -0.01 6.33
CA ALA A 6 -19.64 -0.08 7.68
C ALA A 6 -18.88 1.18 8.12
N GLY A 7 -18.80 2.22 7.27
CA GLY A 7 -18.18 3.51 7.59
C GLY A 7 -16.71 3.65 7.14
N SER A 8 -16.18 2.74 6.32
CA SER A 8 -14.82 2.87 5.80
C SER A 8 -14.65 4.15 4.99
N ARG A 9 -13.59 4.91 5.27
CA ARG A 9 -13.29 6.20 4.62
C ARG A 9 -12.37 6.09 3.42
N PHE A 10 -11.78 4.92 3.20
CA PHE A 10 -10.99 4.58 2.01
C PHE A 10 -10.97 3.05 1.83
N LEU A 11 -10.56 2.61 0.64
CA LEU A 11 -10.44 1.19 0.29
C LEU A 11 -9.01 0.84 -0.11
N VAL A 12 -8.56 -0.36 0.23
CA VAL A 12 -7.25 -0.89 -0.19
C VAL A 12 -7.45 -2.30 -0.71
N SER A 13 -6.79 -2.66 -1.81
CA SER A 13 -6.76 -4.03 -2.32
C SER A 13 -5.33 -4.52 -2.51
N PRO A 14 -5.08 -5.85 -2.46
CA PRO A 14 -3.74 -6.41 -2.69
C PRO A 14 -3.33 -6.40 -4.17
N GLY A 15 -4.29 -6.29 -5.07
CA GLY A 15 -4.10 -6.23 -6.52
C GLY A 15 -5.22 -5.40 -7.16
N TRP A 16 -5.31 -5.42 -8.49
CA TRP A 16 -6.40 -4.76 -9.20
C TRP A 16 -6.86 -5.57 -10.41
N THR A 17 -8.12 -5.36 -10.80
CA THR A 17 -8.72 -5.81 -12.05
C THR A 17 -9.67 -4.71 -12.52
N ASP A 18 -10.11 -4.73 -13.78
CA ASP A 18 -11.07 -3.72 -14.26
C ASP A 18 -12.38 -3.76 -13.44
N THR A 19 -12.89 -4.95 -13.12
CA THR A 19 -14.09 -5.12 -12.28
C THR A 19 -13.90 -4.53 -10.88
N LEU A 20 -12.74 -4.78 -10.25
CA LEU A 20 -12.48 -4.27 -8.90
C LEU A 20 -12.27 -2.76 -8.91
N LEU A 21 -11.55 -2.25 -9.90
CA LEU A 21 -11.30 -0.82 -10.04
C LEU A 21 -12.60 -0.05 -10.24
N GLU A 22 -13.52 -0.57 -11.07
CA GLU A 22 -14.82 0.05 -11.27
C GLU A 22 -15.65 0.05 -9.97
N ALA A 23 -15.63 -1.06 -9.23
CA ALA A 23 -16.28 -1.14 -7.93
C ALA A 23 -15.69 -0.16 -6.91
N MET A 24 -14.37 0.06 -6.93
CA MET A 24 -13.69 1.05 -6.08
C MET A 24 -14.05 2.48 -6.48
N ARG A 25 -14.13 2.79 -7.79
CA ARG A 25 -14.55 4.12 -8.27
C ARG A 25 -15.99 4.42 -7.90
N GLY A 26 -16.90 3.47 -8.13
CA GLY A 26 -18.31 3.60 -7.77
C GLY A 26 -18.57 3.65 -6.26
N SER A 27 -17.55 3.43 -5.42
CA SER A 27 -17.70 3.46 -3.96
C SER A 27 -17.80 4.87 -3.38
N GLY A 28 -17.38 5.90 -4.13
CA GLY A 28 -17.41 7.30 -3.68
C GLY A 28 -16.38 7.67 -2.61
N VAL A 29 -15.53 6.74 -2.18
CA VAL A 29 -14.43 6.99 -1.23
C VAL A 29 -13.06 6.82 -1.92
N PRO A 30 -11.99 7.47 -1.41
CA PRO A 30 -10.63 7.24 -1.90
C PRO A 30 -10.25 5.76 -1.88
N PHE A 31 -9.43 5.34 -2.83
CA PHE A 31 -9.01 3.94 -2.94
C PHE A 31 -7.54 3.82 -3.34
N LEU A 32 -6.93 2.69 -2.97
CA LEU A 32 -5.52 2.41 -3.17
C LEU A 32 -5.36 0.97 -3.70
N PRO A 33 -5.37 0.78 -5.03
CA PRO A 33 -5.29 -0.52 -5.63
C PRO A 33 -3.86 -1.06 -5.59
N GLY A 34 -3.70 -2.38 -5.47
CA GLY A 34 -2.41 -3.05 -5.38
C GLY A 34 -1.76 -3.32 -6.74
N VAL A 35 -0.43 -3.20 -6.82
CA VAL A 35 0.40 -3.55 -7.99
C VAL A 35 1.70 -4.23 -7.54
N SER A 36 2.28 -5.02 -8.44
CA SER A 36 3.61 -5.65 -8.31
C SER A 36 4.53 -5.40 -9.50
N THR A 37 3.98 -4.99 -10.66
CA THR A 37 4.74 -4.92 -11.92
C THR A 37 4.58 -3.57 -12.63
N THR A 38 5.52 -3.27 -13.53
CA THR A 38 5.53 -2.01 -14.30
C THR A 38 4.30 -1.91 -15.20
N SER A 39 3.89 -3.02 -15.82
CA SER A 39 2.71 -3.06 -16.69
C SER A 39 1.42 -2.75 -15.93
N GLU A 40 1.29 -3.25 -14.69
CA GLU A 40 0.16 -2.91 -13.83
C GLU A 40 0.15 -1.44 -13.42
N VAL A 41 1.33 -0.88 -13.10
CA VAL A 41 1.47 0.55 -12.79
C VAL A 41 1.03 1.41 -13.97
N VAL A 42 1.53 1.09 -15.17
CA VAL A 42 1.18 1.81 -16.41
C VAL A 42 -0.32 1.73 -16.67
N ALA A 43 -0.90 0.54 -16.60
CA ALA A 43 -2.33 0.35 -16.86
C ALA A 43 -3.22 1.16 -15.90
N LEU A 44 -2.82 1.32 -14.63
CA LEU A 44 -3.52 2.17 -13.67
C LEU A 44 -3.29 3.66 -13.91
N LEU A 45 -2.08 4.08 -14.28
CA LEU A 45 -1.79 5.47 -14.67
C LEU A 45 -2.61 5.91 -15.89
N GLU A 46 -2.79 5.04 -16.88
CA GLU A 46 -3.64 5.29 -18.05
C GLU A 46 -5.12 5.47 -17.68
N ARG A 47 -5.54 4.81 -16.59
CA ARG A 47 -6.88 4.97 -16.00
C ARG A 47 -6.94 6.16 -15.03
N GLY A 48 -5.88 6.95 -14.90
CA GLY A 48 -5.83 8.13 -14.03
C GLY A 48 -5.70 7.82 -12.54
N VAL A 49 -5.25 6.63 -12.16
CA VAL A 49 -4.88 6.30 -10.78
C VAL A 49 -3.39 6.56 -10.60
N THR A 50 -3.03 7.43 -9.66
CA THR A 50 -1.63 7.83 -9.41
C THR A 50 -1.06 7.23 -8.13
N GLU A 51 -1.91 6.93 -7.14
CA GLU A 51 -1.54 6.33 -5.87
C GLU A 51 -1.87 4.83 -5.88
N MET A 52 -0.89 4.01 -5.52
CA MET A 52 -1.00 2.55 -5.58
C MET A 52 -0.40 1.91 -4.34
N LYS A 53 -0.93 0.77 -3.92
CA LYS A 53 -0.27 -0.10 -2.97
C LYS A 53 0.77 -0.93 -3.74
N PHE A 54 2.02 -0.94 -3.29
CA PHE A 54 3.03 -1.85 -3.85
C PHE A 54 3.08 -3.11 -2.97
N PHE A 55 2.64 -4.24 -3.50
CA PHE A 55 2.44 -5.46 -2.72
C PHE A 55 2.61 -6.74 -3.54
N PRO A 56 3.32 -7.77 -3.04
CA PRO A 56 4.07 -7.80 -1.77
C PRO A 56 5.45 -7.12 -1.90
N ALA A 57 5.69 -6.03 -1.18
CA ALA A 57 6.78 -5.09 -1.44
C ALA A 57 8.18 -5.73 -1.50
N GLU A 58 8.58 -6.45 -0.45
CA GLU A 58 9.92 -7.07 -0.41
C GLU A 58 10.08 -8.14 -1.49
N ALA A 59 9.08 -9.01 -1.66
CA ALA A 59 9.12 -10.09 -2.63
C ALA A 59 9.05 -9.61 -4.09
N ALA A 60 8.48 -8.43 -4.34
CA ALA A 60 8.42 -7.79 -5.65
C ALA A 60 9.65 -6.93 -5.99
N GLY A 61 10.72 -6.98 -5.18
CA GLY A 61 12.00 -6.29 -5.45
C GLY A 61 12.24 -5.01 -4.65
N GLY A 62 11.32 -4.66 -3.74
CA GLY A 62 11.50 -3.66 -2.69
C GLY A 62 11.93 -2.27 -3.15
N THR A 63 12.77 -1.62 -2.34
CA THR A 63 13.24 -0.24 -2.58
C THR A 63 13.98 -0.09 -3.90
N ALA A 64 14.77 -1.10 -4.31
CA ALA A 64 15.49 -1.09 -5.58
C ALA A 64 14.52 -1.03 -6.77
N TYR A 65 13.44 -1.82 -6.73
CA TYR A 65 12.42 -1.81 -7.76
C TYR A 65 11.70 -0.45 -7.83
N LEU A 66 11.21 0.06 -6.70
CA LEU A 66 10.52 1.36 -6.65
C LEU A 66 11.42 2.52 -7.08
N LYS A 67 12.71 2.49 -6.72
CA LYS A 67 13.68 3.48 -7.19
C LYS A 67 13.81 3.45 -8.70
N SER A 68 13.83 2.26 -9.32
CA SER A 68 13.92 2.13 -10.78
C SER A 68 12.70 2.69 -11.51
N LEU A 69 11.52 2.70 -10.89
CA LEU A 69 10.30 3.26 -11.45
C LEU A 69 10.20 4.80 -11.35
N SER A 70 10.95 5.43 -10.43
CA SER A 70 10.80 6.87 -10.12
C SER A 70 11.05 7.80 -11.32
N SER A 71 11.99 7.45 -12.19
CA SER A 71 12.32 8.22 -13.40
C SER A 71 11.34 7.96 -14.56
N PRO A 72 11.06 6.71 -14.98
CA PRO A 72 10.15 6.46 -16.11
C PRO A 72 8.68 6.73 -15.78
N LEU A 73 8.27 6.61 -14.51
CA LEU A 73 6.87 6.76 -14.08
C LEU A 73 6.75 7.82 -12.97
N PRO A 74 7.09 9.10 -13.26
CA PRO A 74 7.23 10.14 -12.22
C PRO A 74 5.89 10.52 -11.55
N ARG A 75 4.76 10.13 -12.14
CA ARG A 75 3.41 10.33 -11.57
C ARG A 75 2.99 9.23 -10.60
N ALA A 76 3.68 8.09 -10.60
CA ALA A 76 3.31 6.97 -9.74
C ALA A 76 3.79 7.22 -8.30
N ARG A 77 2.87 7.05 -7.35
CA ARG A 77 3.14 7.10 -5.91
C ARG A 77 2.74 5.80 -5.25
N PHE A 78 3.53 5.36 -4.28
CA PHE A 78 3.40 4.04 -3.70
C PHE A 78 3.21 4.08 -2.18
N CYS A 79 2.40 3.14 -1.69
CA CYS A 79 2.39 2.65 -0.32
C CYS A 79 2.92 1.20 -0.32
N PRO A 80 4.21 0.98 -0.06
CA PRO A 80 4.80 -0.36 0.02
C PRO A 80 4.23 -1.12 1.22
N THR A 81 3.79 -2.36 1.01
CA THR A 81 3.27 -3.24 2.05
C THR A 81 3.70 -4.68 1.79
N GLY A 82 4.03 -5.41 2.86
CA GLY A 82 4.43 -6.82 2.80
C GLY A 82 5.95 -6.98 2.94
N GLY A 83 6.38 -7.49 4.09
CA GLY A 83 7.79 -7.64 4.45
C GLY A 83 8.48 -6.35 4.94
N VAL A 84 7.75 -5.24 5.01
CA VAL A 84 8.22 -3.99 5.62
C VAL A 84 8.18 -4.12 7.14
N ASP A 85 9.30 -3.81 7.80
CA ASP A 85 9.44 -3.73 9.25
C ASP A 85 9.94 -2.33 9.65
N ALA A 86 10.11 -2.09 10.96
CA ALA A 86 10.57 -0.81 11.49
C ALA A 86 11.95 -0.39 10.96
N ALA A 87 12.85 -1.34 10.68
CA ALA A 87 14.19 -1.03 10.17
C ALA A 87 14.14 -0.59 8.71
N LYS A 88 13.34 -1.27 7.88
CA LYS A 88 13.22 -1.00 6.45
C LYS A 88 12.33 0.18 6.12
N ALA A 89 11.36 0.51 6.99
CA ALA A 89 10.41 1.60 6.77
C ALA A 89 11.11 2.92 6.39
N ALA A 90 12.21 3.25 7.08
CA ALA A 90 12.98 4.47 6.81
C ALA A 90 13.59 4.49 5.40
N GLU A 91 14.00 3.34 4.86
CA GLU A 91 14.58 3.25 3.51
C GLU A 91 13.54 3.49 2.43
N TYR A 92 12.33 2.92 2.59
CA TYR A 92 11.20 3.18 1.70
C TYR A 92 10.78 4.64 1.73
N LEU A 93 10.63 5.23 2.92
CA LEU A 93 10.17 6.61 3.09
C LEU A 93 11.14 7.67 2.55
N ARG A 94 12.40 7.31 2.27
CA ARG A 94 13.37 8.20 1.59
C ARG A 94 13.15 8.29 0.09
N LEU A 95 12.38 7.39 -0.51
CA LEU A 95 12.13 7.40 -1.96
C LEU A 95 11.09 8.47 -2.31
N PRO A 96 11.32 9.30 -3.34
CA PRO A 96 10.43 10.42 -3.67
C PRO A 96 9.05 9.98 -4.18
N ASN A 97 8.95 8.74 -4.68
CA ASN A 97 7.71 8.12 -5.13
C ASN A 97 7.02 7.28 -4.05
N VAL A 98 7.45 7.33 -2.78
CA VAL A 98 6.80 6.65 -1.66
C VAL A 98 6.09 7.68 -0.76
N GLY A 99 4.78 7.51 -0.56
CA GLY A 99 3.98 8.43 0.26
C GLY A 99 3.82 8.00 1.71
N CYS A 100 3.78 6.69 1.95
CA CYS A 100 3.70 6.07 3.26
C CYS A 100 4.13 4.60 3.13
N VAL A 101 4.22 3.88 4.25
CA VAL A 101 4.43 2.42 4.25
C VAL A 101 3.33 1.75 5.07
N GLY A 102 3.01 0.51 4.71
CA GLY A 102 2.10 -0.34 5.47
C GLY A 102 2.83 -1.56 6.02
N GLY A 103 2.52 -1.94 7.26
CA GLY A 103 3.00 -3.19 7.84
C GLY A 103 2.29 -3.53 9.14
N THR A 104 2.66 -4.68 9.69
CA THR A 104 2.04 -5.27 10.88
C THR A 104 3.00 -5.39 12.05
N TRP A 105 4.22 -4.87 11.95
CA TRP A 105 5.26 -5.03 12.98
C TRP A 105 4.85 -4.39 14.32
N MET A 106 4.01 -3.36 14.29
CA MET A 106 3.45 -2.70 15.46
C MET A 106 2.27 -3.43 16.10
N LEU A 107 1.80 -4.52 15.47
CA LEU A 107 0.68 -5.35 15.94
C LEU A 107 1.12 -6.81 16.17
N PRO A 108 2.08 -7.11 17.07
CA PRO A 108 2.45 -8.50 17.38
C PRO A 108 1.23 -9.30 17.85
N ALA A 109 1.04 -10.50 17.32
CA ALA A 109 -0.11 -11.35 17.66
C ALA A 109 -0.23 -11.60 19.18
N GLU A 110 0.89 -11.90 19.84
CA GLU A 110 0.91 -12.10 21.30
C GLU A 110 0.50 -10.84 22.08
N ALA A 111 0.88 -9.64 21.63
CA ALA A 111 0.46 -8.39 22.27
C ALA A 111 -1.05 -8.16 22.11
N LEU A 112 -1.63 -8.55 20.97
CA LEU A 112 -3.08 -8.48 20.74
C LEU A 112 -3.83 -9.52 21.59
N ASP A 113 -3.35 -10.75 21.63
CA ASP A 113 -3.96 -11.86 22.39
C ASP A 113 -3.97 -11.56 23.90
N THR A 114 -2.90 -10.95 24.41
CA THR A 114 -2.75 -10.55 25.81
C THR A 114 -3.31 -9.16 26.12
N LYS A 115 -3.78 -8.41 25.10
CA LYS A 115 -4.24 -7.02 25.23
C LYS A 115 -3.17 -6.09 25.82
N ASP A 116 -1.89 -6.33 25.51
CA ASP A 116 -0.77 -5.45 25.87
C ASP A 116 -0.75 -4.20 24.98
N TRP A 117 -1.67 -3.28 25.28
CA TRP A 117 -1.82 -2.02 24.55
C TRP A 117 -0.61 -1.09 24.71
N ASP A 118 0.09 -1.17 25.83
CA ASP A 118 1.30 -0.38 26.06
C ASP A 118 2.41 -0.79 25.09
N ARG A 119 2.55 -2.09 24.82
CA ARG A 119 3.48 -2.59 23.81
C ARG A 119 3.08 -2.17 22.40
N VAL A 120 1.81 -2.26 22.04
CA VAL A 120 1.32 -1.77 20.74
C VAL A 120 1.62 -0.28 20.58
N GLN A 121 1.35 0.53 21.60
CA GLN A 121 1.61 1.98 21.58
C GLN A 121 3.10 2.31 21.46
N ARG A 122 4.00 1.55 22.11
CA ARG A 122 5.45 1.78 21.99
C ARG A 122 6.00 1.45 20.60
N LEU A 123 5.34 0.58 19.85
CA LEU A 123 5.79 0.13 18.52
C LEU A 123 5.22 0.97 17.36
N ALA A 124 4.15 1.71 17.61
CA ALA A 124 3.44 2.56 16.64
C ALA A 124 4.01 3.98 16.61
#